data_AF-A0A183DVF9-F1
#
_entry.id   AF-A0A183DVF9-F1
#
_cell.length_a   1.000
_cell.length_b   1.000
_cell.length_c   1.000
_cell.angle_alpha   90.00
_cell.angle_beta   90.00
_cell.angle_gamma   90.00
#
_symmetry.space_group_name_H-M   'P 1'
#
loop_
_entity.id
_entity.type
_entity.pdbx_description
1 polymer ?
#
loop_
_entity_poly.entity_id
_entity_poly.type
_entity_poly.pdbx_seq_one_letter_code
_entity_poly.pdbx_strand_id
1 'polypeptide(L)'
;MARIAPPAAMLWSYVTGPKVYAYFRERDTAFPSNSLEYVGDTMLTVINGCGSVCAAISPILLLIAYNRSLLNGTNFMVFAKFTVTYYMVAMSTRTIGRLFNPDYRVFADTLMKAGSKRDDSVVAATHLREYDYQIFAAPVDFQARKEPRKFFKTPSRFTRDDSLLYTVFRDYLSYNIIFEFARGLIYPGSISFLNKLIESFLIEHRRRLVVEKGGRRAVVVTVDGNRVDAMFVDRRGSGTRGNILVVACEGNAGFYETGIMLTPLALNYSVLGWNQPGFGESGGMPTPKQTTAAVDAVMQYAIHELGFSENQIVIYAWSIGGFPATWAAANYPYIKALILDATFDDLLPLAKAKMPQSWAPLVEFIVRTYFDLPVALQLESYTGPVVLIRRTQDEMITTDETGTDSERLASNRANHLLKRLILTRHPKLFEHRGSVSMVDIWLGASAVQRSMMLKDFPRQLSFIDVENLTEEQCATLIYCLCAKYMIDFHSNHNTPLDPMLFIIPVPL
;
A
#
# COMPACT_ATOMS: atom_id res chain seq x y z
N MET A 1 24.33 -18.44 35.68
CA MET A 1 23.56 -19.67 35.42
C MET A 1 22.23 -19.29 34.76
N ALA A 2 22.14 -19.41 33.44
CA ALA A 2 20.91 -19.13 32.70
C ALA A 2 19.85 -20.19 33.04
N ARG A 3 18.76 -19.79 33.70
CA ARG A 3 17.61 -20.68 33.90
C ARG A 3 16.97 -20.95 32.54
N ILE A 4 17.12 -22.19 32.09
CA ILE A 4 16.45 -22.78 30.93
C ILE A 4 14.94 -22.49 31.06
N ALA A 5 14.30 -22.02 29.99
CA ALA A 5 12.86 -21.79 29.98
C ALA A 5 12.10 -23.06 30.39
N PRO A 6 10.96 -22.97 31.09
CA PRO A 6 10.22 -24.15 31.50
C PRO A 6 9.88 -25.01 30.26
N PRO A 7 9.99 -26.35 30.34
CA PRO A 7 9.85 -27.23 29.17
C PRO A 7 8.57 -27.00 28.36
N ALA A 8 7.47 -26.61 29.02
CA ALA A 8 6.20 -26.29 28.38
C ALA A 8 6.25 -25.02 27.49
N ALA A 9 6.95 -23.96 27.92
CA ALA A 9 7.08 -22.73 27.12
C ALA A 9 7.93 -22.96 25.87
N MET A 10 8.98 -23.78 25.99
CA MET A 10 9.83 -24.17 24.86
C MET A 10 9.05 -25.04 23.87
N LEU A 11 8.28 -26.03 24.33
CA LEU A 11 7.42 -26.84 23.46
C LEU A 11 6.39 -25.96 22.72
N TRP A 12 5.78 -25.02 23.42
CA TRP A 12 4.83 -24.07 22.82
C TRP A 12 5.45 -23.20 21.74
N SER A 13 6.73 -22.81 21.90
CA SER A 13 7.48 -22.05 20.89
C SER A 13 7.69 -22.84 19.59
N TYR A 14 7.79 -24.17 19.65
CA TYR A 14 7.91 -24.98 18.44
C TYR A 14 6.57 -25.15 17.72
N VAL A 15 5.47 -25.23 18.47
CA VAL A 15 4.10 -25.30 17.92
C VAL A 15 3.72 -24.00 17.24
N THR A 16 3.94 -22.87 17.91
CA THR A 16 3.44 -21.55 17.48
C THR A 16 4.49 -20.65 16.84
N GLY A 17 5.76 -21.06 16.84
CA GLY A 17 6.87 -20.25 16.37
C GLY A 17 6.77 -19.90 14.88
N PRO A 18 7.41 -18.79 14.46
CA PRO A 18 7.39 -18.35 13.06
C PRO A 18 8.13 -19.34 12.18
N LYS A 19 7.79 -19.37 10.89
CA LYS A 19 8.65 -19.94 9.86
C LYS A 19 9.89 -19.04 9.69
N VAL A 20 11.05 -19.66 9.61
CA VAL A 20 12.31 -18.99 9.25
C VAL A 20 12.57 -19.26 7.77
N TYR A 21 12.76 -18.20 7.00
CA TYR A 21 12.94 -18.25 5.55
C TYR A 21 14.40 -18.44 5.18
N ALA A 22 15.27 -17.59 5.73
CA ALA A 22 16.69 -17.57 5.40
C ALA A 22 17.51 -16.88 6.49
N TYR A 23 18.83 -16.90 6.31
CA TYR A 23 19.76 -16.03 7.03
C TYR A 23 20.12 -14.81 6.16
N PHE A 24 20.19 -13.61 6.73
CA PHE A 24 20.68 -12.39 6.07
C PHE A 24 22.22 -12.28 6.08
N ARG A 25 22.93 -13.38 5.83
CA ARG A 25 24.41 -13.44 5.77
C ARG A 25 24.90 -13.49 4.32
N GLU A 26 26.09 -12.94 4.05
CA GLU A 26 26.70 -12.82 2.71
C GLU A 26 26.91 -14.16 1.97
N ARG A 27 26.99 -15.29 2.68
CA ARG A 27 27.08 -16.63 2.08
C ARG A 27 25.75 -17.37 2.22
N ASP A 28 25.25 -17.88 1.09
CA ASP A 28 23.98 -18.59 1.00
C ASP A 28 23.84 -19.70 2.03
N THR A 29 22.86 -19.53 2.89
CA THR A 29 22.21 -20.65 3.57
C THR A 29 20.72 -20.34 3.58
N ALA A 30 19.97 -20.99 2.67
CA ALA A 30 18.57 -21.25 2.94
C ALA A 30 18.47 -21.84 4.36
N PHE A 31 17.45 -21.46 5.13
CA PHE A 31 17.33 -22.01 6.47
C PHE A 31 17.16 -23.54 6.36
N PRO A 32 17.94 -24.35 7.10
CA PRO A 32 17.93 -25.80 6.94
C PRO A 32 16.61 -26.35 7.48
N SER A 33 15.59 -26.43 6.61
CA SER A 33 14.31 -27.06 6.92
C SER A 33 14.41 -28.56 6.63
N ASN A 34 14.04 -29.39 7.61
CA ASN A 34 13.93 -30.82 7.39
C ASN A 34 12.60 -31.18 6.72
N SER A 35 12.51 -32.40 6.19
CA SER A 35 11.34 -32.87 5.45
C SER A 35 10.03 -32.82 6.25
N LEU A 36 10.09 -33.00 7.58
CA LEU A 36 8.89 -32.96 8.44
C LEU A 36 8.34 -31.54 8.59
N GLU A 37 9.22 -30.56 8.84
CA GLU A 37 8.83 -29.15 8.87
C GLU A 37 8.31 -28.68 7.50
N TYR A 38 9.00 -29.06 6.42
CA TYR A 38 8.57 -28.76 5.06
C TYR A 38 7.16 -29.29 4.78
N VAL A 39 6.89 -30.58 5.06
CA VAL A 39 5.56 -31.17 4.84
C VAL A 39 4.49 -30.46 5.67
N GLY A 40 4.75 -30.19 6.95
CA GLY A 40 3.81 -29.47 7.82
C GLY A 40 3.51 -28.05 7.31
N ASP A 41 4.54 -27.29 6.95
CA ASP A 41 4.38 -25.94 6.40
C ASP A 41 3.66 -25.93 5.04
N THR A 42 3.95 -26.89 4.16
CA THR A 42 3.25 -27.06 2.88
C THR A 42 1.77 -27.36 3.10
N MET A 43 1.44 -28.26 4.04
CA MET A 43 0.04 -28.55 4.37
C MET A 43 -0.69 -27.30 4.89
N LEU A 44 -0.12 -26.59 5.86
CA LEU A 44 -0.69 -25.34 6.38
C LEU A 44 -0.87 -24.29 5.27
N THR A 45 0.11 -24.20 4.37
CA THR A 45 0.04 -23.32 3.20
C THR A 45 -1.14 -23.67 2.30
N VAL A 46 -1.33 -24.95 1.96
CA VAL A 46 -2.39 -25.40 1.07
C VAL A 46 -3.77 -25.13 1.68
N ILE A 47 -3.99 -25.46 2.96
CA ILE A 47 -5.31 -25.26 3.58
C ILE A 47 -5.68 -23.77 3.72
N ASN A 48 -4.71 -22.90 4.05
CA ASN A 48 -4.92 -21.46 4.11
C ASN A 48 -5.16 -20.86 2.71
N GLY A 49 -4.43 -21.34 1.70
CA GLY A 49 -4.65 -20.98 0.30
C GLY A 49 -6.03 -21.36 -0.19
N CYS A 50 -6.48 -22.60 0.09
CA CYS A 50 -7.83 -23.06 -0.22
C CYS A 50 -8.91 -22.19 0.44
N GLY A 51 -8.76 -21.85 1.72
CA GLY A 51 -9.68 -20.94 2.41
C GLY A 51 -9.78 -19.57 1.75
N SER A 52 -8.64 -19.02 1.31
CA SER A 52 -8.56 -17.73 0.61
C SER A 52 -9.22 -17.76 -0.76
N VAL A 53 -8.96 -18.81 -1.55
CA VAL A 53 -9.64 -19.01 -2.84
C VAL A 53 -11.14 -19.16 -2.62
N CYS A 54 -11.56 -19.99 -1.66
CA CYS A 54 -12.96 -20.16 -1.31
C CYS A 54 -13.64 -18.84 -0.93
N ALA A 55 -12.97 -17.96 -0.21
CA ALA A 55 -13.48 -16.63 0.10
C ALA A 55 -13.65 -15.77 -1.16
N ALA A 56 -12.62 -15.74 -2.03
CA ALA A 56 -12.64 -14.94 -3.26
C ALA A 56 -13.73 -15.36 -4.25
N ILE A 57 -14.00 -16.67 -4.39
CA ILE A 57 -15.05 -17.20 -5.27
C ILE A 57 -16.32 -17.63 -4.51
N SER A 58 -16.48 -17.18 -3.26
CA SER A 58 -17.57 -17.57 -2.38
C SER A 58 -18.99 -17.36 -2.96
N PRO A 59 -19.30 -16.29 -3.74
CA PRO A 59 -20.64 -16.17 -4.33
C PRO A 59 -20.98 -17.35 -5.27
N ILE A 60 -19.99 -17.78 -6.06
CA ILE A 60 -20.14 -18.86 -7.04
C ILE A 60 -20.21 -20.21 -6.31
N LEU A 61 -19.32 -20.43 -5.34
CA LEU A 61 -19.29 -21.68 -4.56
C LEU A 61 -20.58 -21.89 -3.78
N LEU A 62 -21.17 -20.84 -3.22
CA LEU A 62 -22.43 -20.93 -2.49
C LEU A 62 -23.60 -21.29 -3.41
N LEU A 63 -23.64 -20.73 -4.62
CA LEU A 63 -24.66 -21.09 -5.61
C LEU A 63 -24.55 -22.57 -6.00
N ILE A 64 -23.33 -23.06 -6.23
CA ILE A 64 -23.07 -24.48 -6.53
C ILE A 64 -23.47 -25.36 -5.35
N ALA A 65 -23.08 -24.98 -4.14
CA ALA A 65 -23.38 -25.73 -2.92
C ALA A 65 -24.88 -25.82 -2.64
N TYR A 66 -25.62 -24.74 -2.89
CA TYR A 66 -27.07 -24.70 -2.79
C TYR A 66 -27.73 -25.59 -3.86
N ASN A 67 -27.37 -25.42 -5.14
CA ASN A 67 -27.97 -26.17 -6.25
C ASN A 67 -27.69 -27.68 -6.19
N ARG A 68 -26.59 -28.09 -5.55
CA ARG A 68 -26.21 -29.50 -5.36
C ARG A 68 -26.58 -30.07 -3.99
N SER A 69 -27.36 -29.34 -3.19
CA SER A 69 -27.77 -29.78 -1.84
C SER A 69 -26.59 -30.14 -0.92
N LEU A 70 -25.43 -29.49 -1.10
CA LEU A 70 -24.23 -29.73 -0.31
C LEU A 70 -24.33 -29.11 1.10
N LEU A 71 -25.22 -28.13 1.28
CA LEU A 71 -25.47 -27.40 2.53
C LEU A 71 -26.33 -28.22 3.51
N ASN A 72 -25.84 -29.38 3.94
CA ASN A 72 -26.49 -30.22 4.95
C ASN A 72 -25.54 -30.52 6.13
N GLY A 73 -26.13 -30.86 7.30
CA GLY A 73 -25.37 -31.06 8.53
C GLY A 73 -24.33 -32.19 8.45
N THR A 74 -24.63 -33.26 7.70
CA THR A 74 -23.71 -34.38 7.52
C THR A 74 -22.45 -33.96 6.76
N ASN A 75 -22.61 -33.26 5.63
CA ASN A 75 -21.49 -32.76 4.83
C ASN A 75 -20.66 -31.74 5.62
N PHE A 76 -21.32 -30.86 6.37
CA PHE A 76 -20.63 -29.92 7.26
C PHE A 76 -19.77 -30.64 8.30
N MET A 77 -20.31 -31.69 8.94
CA MET A 77 -19.56 -32.49 9.91
C MET A 77 -18.37 -33.23 9.29
N VAL A 78 -18.53 -33.78 8.07
CA VAL A 78 -17.42 -34.43 7.35
C VAL A 78 -16.33 -33.42 7.02
N PHE A 79 -16.70 -32.25 6.49
CA PHE A 79 -15.76 -31.18 6.16
C PHE A 79 -15.03 -30.66 7.41
N ALA A 80 -15.75 -30.47 8.53
CA ALA A 80 -15.15 -30.05 9.79
C ALA A 80 -14.15 -31.10 10.31
N LYS A 81 -14.52 -32.39 10.30
CA LYS A 81 -13.61 -33.48 10.71
C LYS A 81 -12.36 -33.56 9.84
N PHE A 82 -12.51 -33.43 8.52
CA PHE A 82 -11.38 -33.40 7.59
C PHE A 82 -10.45 -32.23 7.88
N THR A 83 -11.01 -31.02 8.01
CA THR A 83 -10.24 -29.79 8.27
C THR A 83 -9.47 -29.88 9.59
N VAL A 84 -10.12 -30.32 10.66
CA VAL A 84 -9.48 -30.49 11.98
C VAL A 84 -8.38 -31.54 11.91
N THR A 85 -8.64 -32.69 11.30
CA THR A 85 -7.64 -33.77 11.19
C THR A 85 -6.44 -33.31 10.37
N TYR A 86 -6.69 -32.65 9.24
CA TYR A 86 -5.64 -32.11 8.38
C TYR A 86 -4.76 -31.09 9.12
N TYR A 87 -5.39 -30.16 9.86
CA TYR A 87 -4.67 -29.17 10.66
C TYR A 87 -3.86 -29.81 11.78
N MET A 88 -4.41 -30.80 12.48
CA MET A 88 -3.72 -31.53 13.53
C MET A 88 -2.47 -32.26 13.00
N VAL A 89 -2.60 -32.94 11.86
CA VAL A 89 -1.45 -33.60 11.20
C VAL A 89 -0.39 -32.56 10.80
N ALA A 90 -0.81 -31.48 10.14
CA ALA A 90 0.10 -30.43 9.68
C ALA A 90 0.87 -29.75 10.83
N MET A 91 0.18 -29.43 11.94
CA MET A 91 0.80 -28.86 13.13
C MET A 91 1.73 -29.85 13.83
N SER A 92 1.36 -31.13 13.87
CA SER A 92 2.18 -32.18 14.51
C SER A 92 3.47 -32.42 13.74
N THR A 93 3.41 -32.58 12.42
CA THR A 93 4.60 -32.77 11.57
C THR A 93 5.53 -31.56 11.62
N ARG A 94 4.98 -30.34 11.57
CA ARG A 94 5.74 -29.09 11.74
C ARG A 94 6.45 -29.04 13.10
N THR A 95 5.73 -29.33 14.18
CA THR A 95 6.27 -29.29 15.55
C THR A 95 7.38 -30.31 15.75
N ILE A 96 7.18 -31.55 15.29
CA ILE A 96 8.19 -32.61 15.36
C ILE A 96 9.41 -32.23 14.53
N GLY A 97 9.22 -31.69 13.32
CA GLY A 97 10.31 -31.18 12.49
C GLY A 97 11.17 -30.15 13.23
N ARG A 98 10.53 -29.17 13.88
CA ARG A 98 11.24 -28.12 14.63
C ARG A 98 11.97 -28.63 15.87
N LEU A 99 11.40 -29.61 16.57
CA LEU A 99 12.03 -30.25 17.72
C LEU A 99 13.36 -30.93 17.35
N PHE A 100 13.43 -31.54 16.16
CA PHE A 100 14.62 -32.21 15.67
C PHE A 100 15.57 -31.31 14.86
N ASN A 101 15.23 -30.03 14.67
CA ASN A 101 16.06 -29.07 13.96
C ASN A 101 16.97 -28.30 14.94
N PRO A 102 18.30 -28.53 14.98
CA PRO A 102 19.20 -27.81 15.89
C PRO A 102 19.20 -26.30 15.66
N ASP A 103 19.18 -25.84 14.41
CA ASP A 103 19.17 -24.41 14.07
C ASP A 103 17.87 -23.73 14.49
N TYR A 104 16.73 -24.40 14.30
CA TYR A 104 15.44 -23.86 14.76
C TYR A 104 15.37 -23.74 16.27
N ARG A 105 15.97 -24.69 17.02
CA ARG A 105 16.03 -24.61 18.48
C ARG A 105 16.84 -23.41 18.96
N VAL A 106 17.98 -23.12 18.30
CA VAL A 106 18.78 -21.92 18.60
C VAL A 106 18.00 -20.65 18.29
N PHE A 107 17.34 -20.60 17.12
CA PHE A 107 16.48 -19.48 16.75
C PHE A 107 15.33 -19.28 17.77
N ALA A 108 14.62 -20.34 18.14
CA ALA A 108 13.49 -20.28 19.06
C ALA A 108 13.91 -19.80 20.46
N ASP A 109 15.05 -20.28 20.98
CA ASP A 109 15.62 -19.81 22.24
C ASP A 109 16.01 -18.32 22.16
N THR A 110 16.60 -17.89 21.04
CA THR A 110 16.94 -16.48 20.80
C THR A 110 15.68 -15.61 20.76
N LEU A 111 14.63 -16.07 20.09
CA LEU A 111 13.33 -15.40 20.02
C LEU A 111 12.69 -15.25 21.40
N MET A 112 12.71 -16.31 22.21
CA MET A 112 12.20 -16.27 23.58
C MET A 112 12.99 -15.31 24.47
N LYS A 113 14.32 -15.24 24.32
CA LYS A 113 15.18 -14.30 25.05
C LYS A 113 14.88 -12.86 24.67
N ALA A 114 14.70 -12.56 23.39
CA ALA A 114 14.37 -11.23 22.90
C ALA A 114 13.02 -10.73 23.43
N GLY A 115 12.04 -11.64 23.61
CA GLY A 115 10.74 -11.31 24.22
C GLY A 115 10.75 -11.13 25.74
N SER A 116 11.89 -11.38 26.42
CA SER A 116 12.01 -11.26 27.88
C SER A 116 12.47 -9.85 28.31
N LYS A 117 12.01 -9.33 29.44
CA LYS A 117 12.43 -8.00 29.98
C LYS A 117 13.84 -8.01 30.64
N ARG A 118 14.77 -8.81 30.14
CA ARG A 118 16.12 -8.99 30.73
C ARG A 118 17.17 -8.23 29.92
N ASP A 119 18.34 -7.98 30.51
CA ASP A 119 19.47 -7.32 29.84
C ASP A 119 19.91 -8.05 28.55
N ASP A 120 19.77 -9.39 28.51
CA ASP A 120 20.08 -10.22 27.34
C ASP A 120 19.14 -9.98 26.13
N SER A 121 18.05 -9.23 26.30
CA SER A 121 17.04 -9.00 25.26
C SER A 121 17.56 -8.19 24.08
N VAL A 122 18.42 -7.19 24.32
CA VAL A 122 18.97 -6.33 23.26
C VAL A 122 19.94 -7.10 22.37
N VAL A 123 20.78 -7.94 22.98
CA VAL A 123 21.71 -8.82 22.24
C VAL A 123 20.92 -9.85 21.44
N ALA A 124 19.91 -10.48 22.05
CA ALA A 124 19.06 -11.44 21.34
C ALA A 124 18.30 -10.78 20.17
N ALA A 125 17.74 -9.58 20.36
CA ALA A 125 17.07 -8.83 19.30
C ALA A 125 18.02 -8.46 18.15
N THR A 126 19.29 -8.18 18.46
CA THR A 126 20.32 -7.93 17.46
C THR A 126 20.64 -9.18 16.65
N HIS A 127 20.80 -10.34 17.31
CA HIS A 127 21.00 -11.62 16.62
C HIS A 127 19.79 -12.02 15.76
N LEU A 128 18.57 -11.70 16.18
CA LEU A 128 17.37 -11.96 15.38
C LEU A 128 17.38 -11.22 14.03
N ARG A 129 18.10 -10.10 13.92
CA ARG A 129 18.25 -9.38 12.64
C ARG A 129 19.05 -10.14 11.59
N GLU A 130 19.76 -11.20 11.99
CA GLU A 130 20.45 -12.09 11.06
C GLU A 130 19.52 -13.11 10.40
N TYR A 131 18.26 -13.19 10.83
CA TYR A 131 17.27 -14.13 10.31
C TYR A 131 16.19 -13.38 9.52
N ASP A 132 15.76 -13.94 8.39
CA ASP A 132 14.50 -13.59 7.75
C ASP A 132 13.43 -14.59 8.19
N TYR A 133 12.36 -14.11 8.80
CA TYR A 133 11.29 -14.95 9.36
C TYR A 133 9.96 -14.20 9.39
N GLN A 134 8.90 -14.92 9.75
CA GLN A 134 7.56 -14.35 9.79
C GLN A 134 7.42 -13.21 10.80
N ILE A 135 6.84 -12.09 10.36
CA ILE A 135 6.87 -10.84 11.12
C ILE A 135 6.03 -10.85 12.40
N PHE A 136 5.02 -11.72 12.49
CA PHE A 136 4.11 -11.75 13.65
C PHE A 136 4.86 -12.03 14.96
N ALA A 137 5.99 -12.74 14.88
CA ALA A 137 6.83 -13.10 16.00
C ALA A 137 7.98 -12.11 16.25
N ALA A 138 8.29 -11.24 15.29
CA ALA A 138 9.42 -10.33 15.39
C ALA A 138 9.19 -9.28 16.51
N PRO A 139 10.27 -8.85 17.20
CA PRO A 139 10.22 -7.72 18.12
C PRO A 139 9.64 -6.48 17.43
N VAL A 140 8.92 -5.65 18.20
CA VAL A 140 8.35 -4.41 17.68
C VAL A 140 9.44 -3.34 17.68
N ASP A 141 9.74 -2.76 16.52
CA ASP A 141 10.69 -1.65 16.40
C ASP A 141 10.01 -0.32 16.72
N PHE A 142 8.72 -0.18 16.41
CA PHE A 142 7.98 1.04 16.69
C PHE A 142 6.49 0.76 16.91
N GLN A 143 5.89 1.48 17.85
CA GLN A 143 4.45 1.45 18.07
C GLN A 143 3.86 2.85 17.99
N ALA A 144 2.96 3.04 17.03
CA ALA A 144 2.29 4.29 16.78
C ALA A 144 1.39 4.71 17.95
N ARG A 145 1.32 6.00 18.17
CA ARG A 145 0.47 6.63 19.16
C ARG A 145 -0.77 7.21 18.47
N LYS A 146 -1.87 7.23 19.22
CA LYS A 146 -3.10 7.84 18.73
C LYS A 146 -2.95 9.36 18.72
N GLU A 147 -2.98 9.95 17.53
CA GLU A 147 -2.97 11.40 17.33
C GLU A 147 -4.27 11.86 16.65
N PRO A 148 -4.73 13.10 16.91
CA PRO A 148 -5.85 13.66 16.18
C PRO A 148 -5.44 13.89 14.71
N ARG A 149 -6.16 13.26 13.80
CA ARG A 149 -5.92 13.33 12.35
C ARG A 149 -7.19 13.79 11.63
N LYS A 150 -7.01 14.52 10.53
CA LYS A 150 -8.08 14.91 9.62
C LYS A 150 -8.76 13.65 9.07
N PHE A 151 -10.08 13.66 9.08
CA PHE A 151 -10.92 12.61 8.50
C PHE A 151 -11.50 13.10 7.18
N PHE A 152 -11.44 12.24 6.17
CA PHE A 152 -11.91 12.53 4.82
C PHE A 152 -12.95 11.49 4.45
N LYS A 153 -14.10 11.94 3.96
CA LYS A 153 -15.16 11.09 3.45
C LYS A 153 -15.89 11.80 2.33
N THR A 154 -16.10 11.10 1.22
CA THR A 154 -16.88 11.63 0.11
C THR A 154 -18.35 11.73 0.51
N PRO A 155 -19.06 12.83 0.17
CA PRO A 155 -20.50 12.89 0.34
C PRO A 155 -21.18 11.69 -0.33
N SER A 156 -22.07 11.02 0.41
CA SER A 156 -22.77 9.83 -0.06
C SER A 156 -24.26 9.96 0.23
N ARG A 157 -25.09 9.54 -0.73
CA ARG A 157 -26.55 9.44 -0.59
C ARG A 157 -26.98 8.28 0.31
N PHE A 158 -26.06 7.36 0.61
CA PHE A 158 -26.32 6.24 1.51
C PHE A 158 -26.16 6.73 2.95
N THR A 159 -27.25 7.23 3.53
CA THR A 159 -27.38 7.36 4.98
C THR A 159 -27.67 5.97 5.56
N ARG A 160 -27.09 5.66 6.73
CA ARG A 160 -27.34 4.39 7.41
C ARG A 160 -28.83 4.38 7.81
N ASP A 161 -29.64 3.58 7.11
CA ASP A 161 -31.09 3.49 7.34
C ASP A 161 -31.36 2.52 8.50
N ASP A 162 -32.08 2.97 9.53
CA ASP A 162 -32.26 2.32 10.85
C ASP A 162 -33.25 1.14 10.86
N SER A 163 -33.63 0.59 9.70
CA SER A 163 -34.35 -0.70 9.72
C SER A 163 -33.37 -1.78 10.19
N LEU A 164 -33.65 -2.41 11.33
CA LEU A 164 -32.60 -3.04 12.17
C LEU A 164 -32.56 -4.57 12.14
N LEU A 165 -33.48 -5.25 11.45
CA LEU A 165 -33.60 -6.72 11.52
C LEU A 165 -33.59 -7.43 10.15
N TYR A 166 -34.26 -6.88 9.13
CA TYR A 166 -34.32 -7.49 7.79
C TYR A 166 -33.04 -7.25 6.95
N THR A 167 -32.47 -6.06 7.08
CA THR A 167 -31.11 -5.66 6.64
C THR A 167 -30.04 -6.44 7.39
N VAL A 168 -30.12 -6.59 8.71
CA VAL A 168 -29.00 -7.19 9.48
C VAL A 168 -28.70 -8.65 9.10
N PHE A 169 -29.70 -9.50 8.88
CA PHE A 169 -29.45 -10.92 8.53
C PHE A 169 -29.15 -11.15 7.05
N ARG A 170 -29.87 -10.49 6.14
CA ARG A 170 -29.62 -10.53 4.70
C ARG A 170 -28.28 -9.87 4.37
N ASP A 171 -28.00 -8.73 5.00
CA ASP A 171 -26.82 -7.96 4.71
C ASP A 171 -25.60 -8.63 5.34
N TYR A 172 -25.58 -9.16 6.57
CA TYR A 172 -24.32 -9.66 7.14
C TYR A 172 -23.62 -10.77 6.32
N LEU A 173 -24.35 -11.78 5.84
CA LEU A 173 -23.74 -12.88 5.06
C LEU A 173 -23.43 -12.43 3.61
N SER A 174 -24.37 -11.77 2.94
CA SER A 174 -24.14 -11.23 1.59
C SER A 174 -23.08 -10.12 1.57
N TYR A 175 -22.99 -9.32 2.63
CA TYR A 175 -22.02 -8.25 2.83
C TYR A 175 -20.62 -8.79 2.95
N ASN A 176 -20.37 -9.79 3.81
CA ASN A 176 -19.03 -10.36 3.95
C ASN A 176 -18.56 -10.97 2.62
N ILE A 177 -19.44 -11.66 1.90
CA ILE A 177 -19.14 -12.23 0.58
C ILE A 177 -18.81 -11.13 -0.44
N ILE A 178 -19.67 -10.11 -0.56
CA ILE A 178 -19.50 -9.01 -1.53
C ILE A 178 -18.28 -8.16 -1.18
N PHE A 179 -18.06 -7.90 0.10
CA PHE A 179 -16.90 -7.17 0.61
C PHE A 179 -15.60 -7.91 0.28
N GLU A 180 -15.50 -9.20 0.57
CA GLU A 180 -14.31 -10.00 0.28
C GLU A 180 -14.03 -10.08 -1.22
N PHE A 181 -15.08 -10.26 -2.03
CA PHE A 181 -14.98 -10.23 -3.49
C PHE A 181 -14.47 -8.87 -4.00
N ALA A 182 -15.10 -7.78 -3.57
CA ALA A 182 -14.69 -6.42 -3.97
C ALA A 182 -13.28 -6.09 -3.48
N ARG A 183 -12.92 -6.49 -2.27
CA ARG A 183 -11.56 -6.35 -1.70
C ARG A 183 -10.52 -7.02 -2.59
N GLY A 184 -10.80 -8.24 -3.05
CA GLY A 184 -9.91 -8.99 -3.93
C GLY A 184 -9.71 -8.31 -5.29
N LEU A 185 -10.74 -7.64 -5.83
CA LEU A 185 -10.63 -6.88 -7.08
C LEU A 185 -9.86 -5.57 -6.92
N ILE A 186 -10.10 -4.85 -5.82
CA ILE A 186 -9.46 -3.56 -5.56
C ILE A 186 -7.99 -3.76 -5.15
N TYR A 187 -7.71 -4.76 -4.31
CA TYR A 187 -6.40 -5.08 -3.75
C TYR A 187 -6.02 -6.56 -3.97
N PRO A 188 -5.73 -6.98 -5.21
CA PRO A 188 -5.34 -8.36 -5.50
C PRO A 188 -4.08 -8.80 -4.74
N GLY A 189 -3.15 -7.88 -4.46
CA GLY A 189 -1.96 -8.15 -3.62
C GLY A 189 -2.26 -8.40 -2.13
N SER A 190 -3.52 -8.37 -1.71
CA SER A 190 -3.94 -8.78 -0.36
C SER A 190 -4.61 -10.16 -0.32
N ILE A 191 -4.70 -10.84 -1.46
CA ILE A 191 -5.26 -12.18 -1.53
C ILE A 191 -4.16 -13.15 -1.10
N SER A 192 -4.36 -13.82 0.05
CA SER A 192 -3.34 -14.68 0.66
C SER A 192 -2.82 -15.78 -0.29
N PHE A 193 -3.68 -16.33 -1.16
CA PHE A 193 -3.24 -17.28 -2.19
C PHE A 193 -2.26 -16.64 -3.20
N LEU A 194 -2.55 -15.44 -3.70
CA LEU A 194 -1.66 -14.73 -4.64
C LEU A 194 -0.35 -14.33 -3.95
N ASN A 195 -0.42 -13.83 -2.72
CA ASN A 195 0.77 -13.53 -1.90
C ASN A 195 1.65 -14.76 -1.74
N LYS A 196 1.06 -15.95 -1.58
CA LYS A 196 1.81 -17.19 -1.47
C LYS A 196 2.51 -17.58 -2.77
N LEU A 197 1.87 -17.39 -3.92
CA LEU A 197 2.46 -17.70 -5.22
C LEU A 197 3.73 -16.88 -5.50
N ILE A 198 3.80 -15.66 -4.97
CA ILE A 198 4.96 -14.76 -5.15
C ILE A 198 5.89 -14.71 -3.92
N GLU A 199 5.61 -15.47 -2.85
CA GLU A 199 6.33 -15.38 -1.57
C GLU A 199 7.84 -15.59 -1.74
N SER A 200 8.26 -16.59 -2.52
CA SER A 200 9.67 -16.86 -2.77
C SER A 200 10.37 -15.69 -3.48
N PHE A 201 9.66 -15.04 -4.40
CA PHE A 201 10.16 -13.86 -5.12
C PHE A 201 10.31 -12.67 -4.17
N LEU A 202 9.33 -12.43 -3.28
CA LEU A 202 9.40 -11.37 -2.27
C LEU A 202 10.55 -11.62 -1.27
N ILE A 203 10.70 -12.84 -0.76
CA ILE A 203 11.79 -13.21 0.18
C ILE A 203 13.16 -12.94 -0.45
N GLU A 204 13.36 -13.36 -1.71
CA GLU A 204 14.62 -13.13 -2.42
C GLU A 204 14.92 -11.64 -2.60
N HIS A 205 13.93 -10.83 -2.98
CA HIS A 205 14.15 -9.39 -3.17
C HIS A 205 14.35 -8.65 -1.85
N ARG A 206 13.65 -9.05 -0.78
CA ARG A 206 13.91 -8.55 0.57
C ARG A 206 15.34 -8.85 1.01
N ARG A 207 15.83 -10.07 0.77
CA ARG A 207 17.23 -10.45 1.03
C ARG A 207 18.20 -9.52 0.30
N ARG A 208 17.98 -9.23 -0.98
CA ARG A 208 18.83 -8.29 -1.74
C ARG A 208 18.82 -6.88 -1.16
N LEU A 209 17.66 -6.39 -0.73
CA LEU A 209 17.56 -5.09 -0.06
C LEU A 209 18.40 -5.07 1.23
N VAL A 210 18.37 -6.13 2.04
CA VAL A 210 19.16 -6.22 3.27
C VAL A 210 20.65 -6.35 2.97
N VAL A 211 21.04 -7.35 2.18
CA VAL A 211 22.44 -7.74 1.96
C VAL A 211 23.16 -6.78 1.02
N GLU A 212 22.56 -6.40 -0.11
CA GLU A 212 23.23 -5.60 -1.14
C GLU A 212 23.05 -4.09 -0.94
N LYS A 213 21.96 -3.68 -0.29
CA LYS A 213 21.63 -2.25 -0.11
C LYS A 213 21.76 -1.77 1.34
N GLY A 214 22.09 -2.64 2.29
CA GLY A 214 22.19 -2.29 3.70
C GLY A 214 20.83 -2.00 4.34
N GLY A 215 19.77 -2.62 3.83
CA GLY A 215 18.41 -2.44 4.32
C GLY A 215 18.20 -3.03 5.71
N ARG A 216 17.42 -2.33 6.53
CA ARG A 216 16.95 -2.77 7.84
C ARG A 216 15.44 -2.98 7.79
N ARG A 217 15.03 -4.24 7.87
CA ARG A 217 13.63 -4.62 8.06
C ARG A 217 13.15 -4.15 9.44
N ALA A 218 11.93 -3.66 9.53
CA ALA A 218 11.34 -3.14 10.77
C ALA A 218 9.88 -3.53 10.91
N VAL A 219 9.46 -3.75 12.15
CA VAL A 219 8.06 -4.02 12.52
C VAL A 219 7.44 -2.77 13.11
N VAL A 220 6.52 -2.17 12.35
CA VAL A 220 5.82 -0.95 12.74
C VAL A 220 4.40 -1.32 13.15
N VAL A 221 4.05 -1.11 14.41
CA VAL A 221 2.71 -1.42 14.94
C VAL A 221 1.81 -0.20 14.86
N THR A 222 0.66 -0.37 14.24
CA THR A 222 -0.36 0.67 14.08
C THR A 222 -1.17 0.87 15.37
N VAL A 223 -1.93 1.97 15.43
CA VAL A 223 -2.83 2.27 16.55
C VAL A 223 -3.96 1.24 16.74
N ASP A 224 -4.29 0.48 15.70
CA ASP A 224 -5.27 -0.60 15.73
C ASP A 224 -4.64 -2.00 15.90
N GLY A 225 -3.33 -2.07 16.17
CA GLY A 225 -2.62 -3.29 16.54
C GLY A 225 -2.13 -4.13 15.36
N ASN A 226 -2.28 -3.66 14.12
CA ASN A 226 -1.70 -4.31 12.95
C ASN A 226 -0.18 -4.14 12.95
N ARG A 227 0.52 -5.19 12.49
CA ARG A 227 1.97 -5.16 12.26
C ARG A 227 2.21 -4.88 10.78
N VAL A 228 2.88 -3.78 10.49
CA VAL A 228 3.31 -3.36 9.14
C VAL A 228 4.75 -3.81 8.94
N ASP A 229 4.99 -4.54 7.86
CA ASP A 229 6.34 -4.89 7.40
C ASP A 229 6.93 -3.74 6.61
N ALA A 230 8.03 -3.19 7.11
CA ALA A 230 8.72 -2.06 6.52
C ALA A 230 10.20 -2.36 6.29
N MET A 231 10.78 -1.71 5.28
CA MET A 231 12.20 -1.78 4.94
C MET A 231 12.77 -0.39 4.86
N PHE A 232 13.75 -0.11 5.72
CA PHE A 232 14.47 1.15 5.72
C PHE A 232 15.88 0.97 5.16
N VAL A 233 16.24 1.77 4.16
CA VAL A 233 17.61 1.86 3.65
C VAL A 233 18.12 3.26 3.94
N ASP A 234 19.13 3.34 4.80
CA ASP A 234 19.76 4.61 5.18
C ASP A 234 20.86 4.97 4.18
N ARG A 235 20.76 6.17 3.59
CA ARG A 235 21.79 6.74 2.72
C ARG A 235 22.43 8.00 3.31
N ARG A 236 22.12 8.37 4.56
CA ARG A 236 22.84 9.44 5.26
C ARG A 236 24.35 9.14 5.26
N GLY A 237 25.16 10.16 5.00
CA GLY A 237 26.61 10.02 4.83
C GLY A 237 27.08 9.66 3.41
N SER A 238 26.20 9.16 2.53
CA SER A 238 26.52 8.83 1.12
C SER A 238 26.30 10.01 0.14
N GLY A 239 26.00 11.21 0.65
CA GLY A 239 25.76 12.43 -0.13
C GLY A 239 24.60 13.26 0.40
N THR A 240 24.32 14.40 -0.25
CA THR A 240 23.26 15.34 0.19
C THR A 240 21.84 14.76 0.04
N ARG A 241 21.62 13.90 -0.96
CA ARG A 241 20.33 13.21 -1.18
C ARG A 241 19.98 12.23 -0.06
N GLY A 242 20.97 11.64 0.59
CA GLY A 242 20.76 10.72 1.71
C GLY A 242 20.08 11.35 2.93
N ASN A 243 20.13 12.67 3.05
CA ASN A 243 19.44 13.41 4.12
C ASN A 243 17.94 13.61 3.85
N ILE A 244 17.44 13.15 2.70
CA ILE A 244 16.02 13.15 2.36
C ILE A 244 15.53 11.71 2.41
N LEU A 245 14.44 11.50 3.15
CA LEU A 245 13.75 10.22 3.21
C LEU A 245 12.62 10.20 2.18
N VAL A 246 12.59 9.16 1.33
CA VAL A 246 11.45 8.88 0.47
C VAL A 246 10.62 7.77 1.09
N VAL A 247 9.38 8.07 1.49
CA VAL A 247 8.40 7.07 1.91
C VAL A 247 7.64 6.60 0.67
N ALA A 248 7.75 5.32 0.35
CA ALA A 248 7.17 4.72 -0.86
C ALA A 248 5.80 4.11 -0.57
N CYS A 249 4.75 4.58 -1.25
CA CYS A 249 3.38 4.07 -1.18
C CYS A 249 3.03 3.30 -2.45
N GLU A 250 3.02 1.97 -2.34
CA GLU A 250 2.86 1.03 -3.45
C GLU A 250 1.43 0.94 -4.02
N GLY A 251 1.32 0.37 -5.22
CA GLY A 251 0.06 0.08 -5.91
C GLY A 251 -0.74 -1.09 -5.32
N ASN A 252 -1.85 -1.45 -5.95
CA ASN A 252 -2.81 -2.45 -5.44
C ASN A 252 -2.36 -3.93 -5.56
N ALA A 253 -1.25 -4.15 -6.25
CA ALA A 253 -0.51 -5.39 -6.32
C ALA A 253 1.00 -5.15 -6.10
N GLY A 254 1.35 -3.99 -5.55
CA GLY A 254 2.74 -3.59 -5.32
C GLY A 254 3.22 -4.00 -3.93
N PHE A 255 4.51 -4.33 -3.85
CA PHE A 255 5.21 -4.70 -2.62
C PHE A 255 6.50 -3.92 -2.55
N TYR A 256 6.92 -3.49 -1.35
CA TYR A 256 8.15 -2.70 -1.22
C TYR A 256 9.36 -3.48 -1.76
N GLU A 257 9.35 -4.80 -1.64
CA GLU A 257 10.46 -5.67 -2.04
C GLU A 257 10.86 -5.46 -3.51
N THR A 258 9.88 -5.17 -4.38
CA THR A 258 10.06 -5.15 -5.84
C THR A 258 9.52 -3.87 -6.49
N GLY A 259 8.93 -2.98 -5.71
CA GLY A 259 8.11 -1.87 -6.18
C GLY A 259 8.87 -0.56 -6.35
N ILE A 260 8.14 0.53 -6.15
CA ILE A 260 8.57 1.89 -6.49
C ILE A 260 9.69 2.43 -5.61
N MET A 261 10.00 1.77 -4.49
CA MET A 261 11.10 2.17 -3.60
C MET A 261 12.49 2.08 -4.30
N LEU A 262 12.61 1.27 -5.36
CA LEU A 262 13.88 1.07 -6.08
C LEU A 262 14.34 2.31 -6.87
N THR A 263 13.41 3.09 -7.41
CA THR A 263 13.72 4.33 -8.17
C THR A 263 14.45 5.37 -7.31
N PRO A 264 13.93 5.81 -6.15
CA PRO A 264 14.65 6.74 -5.29
C PRO A 264 15.94 6.15 -4.70
N LEU A 265 16.00 4.82 -4.49
CA LEU A 265 17.24 4.15 -4.06
C LEU A 265 18.35 4.28 -5.11
N ALA A 266 18.03 4.09 -6.39
CA ALA A 266 18.99 4.27 -7.49
C ALA A 266 19.52 5.71 -7.57
N LEU A 267 18.76 6.68 -7.05
CA LEU A 267 19.13 8.09 -6.99
C LEU A 267 19.86 8.49 -5.69
N ASN A 268 20.21 7.52 -4.83
CA ASN A 268 20.88 7.69 -3.52
C ASN A 268 20.09 8.45 -2.45
N TYR A 269 18.76 8.41 -2.49
CA TYR A 269 17.93 8.85 -1.36
C TYR A 269 17.91 7.80 -0.25
N SER A 270 17.68 8.23 1.00
CA SER A 270 17.21 7.29 2.03
C SER A 270 15.78 6.90 1.70
N VAL A 271 15.41 5.64 1.88
CA VAL A 271 14.07 5.16 1.46
C VAL A 271 13.45 4.28 2.53
N LEU A 272 12.16 4.50 2.78
CA LEU A 272 11.32 3.68 3.64
C LEU A 272 10.19 3.08 2.79
N GLY A 273 10.35 1.81 2.44
CA GLY A 273 9.31 1.01 1.82
C GLY A 273 8.46 0.30 2.89
N TRP A 274 7.18 0.09 2.62
CA TRP A 274 6.28 -0.62 3.52
C TRP A 274 5.19 -1.36 2.74
N ASN A 275 4.74 -2.48 3.28
CA ASN A 275 3.64 -3.24 2.71
C ASN A 275 2.32 -2.83 3.39
N GLN A 276 1.29 -2.55 2.59
CA GLN A 276 -0.03 -2.19 3.09
C GLN A 276 -0.64 -3.32 3.93
N PRO A 277 -1.64 -3.04 4.79
CA PRO A 277 -2.29 -4.10 5.56
C PRO A 277 -2.78 -5.25 4.67
N GLY A 278 -2.43 -6.48 5.02
CA GLY A 278 -2.73 -7.69 4.25
C GLY A 278 -1.79 -8.00 3.07
N PHE A 279 -0.78 -7.17 2.80
CA PHE A 279 0.23 -7.40 1.75
C PHE A 279 1.49 -8.03 2.33
N GLY A 280 2.04 -9.02 1.62
CA GLY A 280 3.27 -9.69 2.02
C GLY A 280 3.15 -10.24 3.44
N GLU A 281 4.01 -9.76 4.33
CA GLU A 281 4.00 -10.14 5.75
C GLU A 281 3.16 -9.19 6.64
N SER A 282 2.69 -8.04 6.12
CA SER A 282 1.87 -7.11 6.89
C SER A 282 0.54 -7.73 7.29
N GLY A 283 0.19 -7.60 8.58
CA GLY A 283 -1.10 -8.03 9.11
C GLY A 283 -2.26 -7.14 8.68
N GLY A 284 -3.48 -7.51 9.07
CA GLY A 284 -4.68 -6.73 8.80
C GLY A 284 -5.26 -6.93 7.39
N MET A 285 -6.04 -5.95 6.94
CA MET A 285 -6.75 -5.93 5.65
C MET A 285 -6.69 -4.51 5.05
N PRO A 286 -6.59 -4.36 3.72
CA PRO A 286 -6.41 -3.06 3.04
C PRO A 286 -7.71 -2.24 2.98
N THR A 287 -8.31 -1.99 4.13
CA THR A 287 -9.46 -1.08 4.27
C THR A 287 -8.97 0.35 4.39
N PRO A 288 -9.74 1.37 3.96
CA PRO A 288 -9.34 2.77 4.09
C PRO A 288 -8.88 3.15 5.52
N LYS A 289 -9.57 2.62 6.55
CA LYS A 289 -9.22 2.83 7.96
C LYS A 289 -7.86 2.23 8.33
N GLN A 290 -7.61 0.97 7.96
CA GLN A 290 -6.35 0.31 8.32
C GLN A 290 -5.18 0.86 7.48
N THR A 291 -5.40 1.18 6.22
CA THR A 291 -4.39 1.78 5.33
C THR A 291 -3.95 3.17 5.83
N THR A 292 -4.88 4.00 6.29
CA THR A 292 -4.55 5.30 6.91
C THR A 292 -3.85 5.14 8.27
N ALA A 293 -4.26 4.17 9.09
CA ALA A 293 -3.55 3.84 10.33
C ALA A 293 -2.12 3.32 10.08
N ALA A 294 -1.91 2.57 8.99
CA ALA A 294 -0.61 2.06 8.59
C ALA A 294 0.34 3.17 8.13
N VAL A 295 -0.09 4.04 7.21
CA VAL A 295 0.77 5.15 6.76
C VAL A 295 1.05 6.14 7.88
N ASP A 296 0.11 6.37 8.81
CA ASP A 296 0.35 7.17 10.01
C ASP A 296 1.46 6.57 10.88
N ALA A 297 1.42 5.25 11.11
CA ALA A 297 2.45 4.56 11.88
C ALA A 297 3.83 4.61 11.19
N VAL A 298 3.86 4.51 9.86
CA VAL A 298 5.07 4.64 9.05
C VAL A 298 5.66 6.05 9.14
N MET A 299 4.82 7.08 9.07
CA MET A 299 5.27 8.48 9.23
C MET A 299 5.78 8.75 10.65
N GLN A 300 5.08 8.28 11.68
CA GLN A 300 5.52 8.38 13.06
C GLN A 300 6.86 7.64 13.29
N TYR A 301 7.04 6.45 12.70
CA TYR A 301 8.31 5.71 12.75
C TYR A 301 9.45 6.50 12.08
N ALA A 302 9.19 7.06 10.90
CA ALA A 302 10.16 7.89 10.18
C ALA A 302 10.63 9.10 11.01
N ILE A 303 9.70 9.76 11.71
CA ILE A 303 9.98 10.98 12.47
C ILE A 303 10.62 10.66 13.82
N HIS A 304 10.01 9.76 14.59
CA HIS A 304 10.36 9.58 16.00
C HIS A 304 11.46 8.55 16.25
N GLU A 305 11.64 7.58 15.34
CA GLU A 305 12.62 6.50 15.52
C GLU A 305 13.76 6.59 14.49
N LEU A 306 13.46 6.91 13.22
CA LEU A 306 14.51 7.09 12.20
C LEU A 306 15.16 8.48 12.23
N GLY A 307 14.51 9.46 12.87
CA GLY A 307 15.06 10.79 13.13
C GLY A 307 15.05 11.73 11.93
N PHE A 308 14.15 11.54 10.95
CA PHE A 308 13.93 12.50 9.87
C PHE A 308 12.91 13.54 10.31
N SER A 309 13.24 14.83 10.20
CA SER A 309 12.23 15.87 10.37
C SER A 309 11.24 15.83 9.21
N GLU A 310 10.00 16.28 9.45
CA GLU A 310 8.93 16.22 8.45
C GLU A 310 9.34 16.85 7.11
N ASN A 311 10.02 18.00 7.14
CA ASN A 311 10.56 18.71 5.96
C ASN A 311 11.74 18.01 5.24
N GLN A 312 12.19 16.86 5.73
CA GLN A 312 13.12 15.96 5.06
C GLN A 312 12.41 14.78 4.38
N ILE A 313 11.10 14.63 4.57
CA ILE A 313 10.32 13.50 4.05
C ILE A 313 9.65 13.87 2.73
N VAL A 314 9.91 13.08 1.70
CA VAL A 314 9.16 13.05 0.45
C VAL A 314 8.26 11.82 0.47
N ILE A 315 6.99 11.99 0.14
CA ILE A 315 6.09 10.84 -0.06
C ILE A 315 5.99 10.60 -1.57
N TYR A 316 6.39 9.41 -2.01
CA TYR A 316 6.29 8.97 -3.39
C TYR A 316 5.24 7.86 -3.47
N ALA A 317 4.24 8.06 -4.33
CA ALA A 317 3.12 7.14 -4.45
C ALA A 317 2.89 6.74 -5.90
N TRP A 318 2.47 5.50 -6.08
CA TRP A 318 2.06 4.97 -7.37
C TRP A 318 0.65 4.42 -7.31
N SER A 319 -0.17 4.75 -8.32
CA SER A 319 -1.51 4.19 -8.48
C SER A 319 -2.39 4.42 -7.24
N ILE A 320 -3.02 3.37 -6.72
CA ILE A 320 -3.83 3.40 -5.50
C ILE A 320 -3.07 3.87 -4.26
N GLY A 321 -1.73 3.76 -4.25
CA GLY A 321 -0.85 4.27 -3.20
C GLY A 321 -0.98 5.78 -3.00
N GLY A 322 -1.58 6.48 -3.98
CA GLY A 322 -1.98 7.88 -3.84
C GLY A 322 -2.90 8.14 -2.65
N PHE A 323 -3.78 7.21 -2.28
CA PHE A 323 -4.70 7.35 -1.14
C PHE A 323 -3.99 7.51 0.21
N PRO A 324 -3.12 6.57 0.66
CA PRO A 324 -2.37 6.78 1.89
C PRO A 324 -1.44 8.00 1.80
N ALA A 325 -0.90 8.29 0.61
CA ALA A 325 0.05 9.38 0.42
C ALA A 325 -0.58 10.78 0.55
N THR A 326 -1.72 11.03 -0.09
CA THR A 326 -2.43 12.32 0.04
C THR A 326 -3.02 12.47 1.45
N TRP A 327 -3.49 11.38 2.07
CA TRP A 327 -3.90 11.40 3.47
C TRP A 327 -2.75 11.80 4.40
N ALA A 328 -1.57 11.23 4.19
CA ALA A 328 -0.38 11.57 4.96
C ALA A 328 0.03 13.03 4.72
N ALA A 329 0.09 13.49 3.48
CA ALA A 329 0.39 14.89 3.16
C ALA A 329 -0.59 15.88 3.80
N ALA A 330 -1.88 15.53 3.89
CA ALA A 330 -2.89 16.38 4.53
C ALA A 330 -2.73 16.48 6.05
N ASN A 331 -2.13 15.47 6.68
CA ASN A 331 -1.95 15.36 8.14
C ASN A 331 -0.53 15.70 8.62
N TYR A 332 0.44 15.63 7.72
CA TYR A 332 1.84 16.04 7.88
C TYR A 332 2.11 17.15 6.84
N PRO A 333 1.63 18.38 7.08
CA PRO A 333 1.64 19.45 6.08
C PRO A 333 3.03 20.03 5.77
N TYR A 334 4.03 19.76 6.60
CA TYR A 334 5.41 20.23 6.46
C TYR A 334 6.31 19.24 5.73
N ILE A 335 5.76 18.17 5.13
CA ILE A 335 6.56 17.27 4.29
C ILE A 335 7.29 18.05 3.20
N LYS A 336 8.47 17.57 2.82
CA LYS A 336 9.30 18.19 1.79
C LYS A 336 8.57 18.28 0.45
N ALA A 337 7.92 17.19 0.05
CA ALA A 337 7.14 17.12 -1.18
C ALA A 337 6.26 15.87 -1.26
N LEU A 338 5.25 15.94 -2.11
CA LEU A 338 4.41 14.82 -2.54
C LEU A 338 4.61 14.55 -4.04
N ILE A 339 4.89 13.30 -4.41
CA ILE A 339 5.02 12.85 -5.80
C ILE A 339 3.95 11.79 -6.05
N LEU A 340 3.00 12.07 -6.95
CA LEU A 340 1.90 11.17 -7.30
C LEU A 340 2.07 10.67 -8.73
N ASP A 341 2.48 9.42 -8.90
CA ASP A 341 2.68 8.77 -10.20
C ASP A 341 1.51 7.86 -10.54
N ALA A 342 0.88 8.08 -11.70
CA ALA A 342 -0.26 7.31 -12.17
C ALA A 342 -1.40 7.21 -11.13
N THR A 343 -1.63 8.29 -10.37
CA THR A 343 -2.68 8.36 -9.34
C THR A 343 -3.98 8.91 -9.92
N PHE A 344 -5.08 8.77 -9.18
CA PHE A 344 -6.42 9.20 -9.55
C PHE A 344 -7.05 10.12 -8.48
N ASP A 345 -8.18 10.74 -8.80
CA ASP A 345 -8.92 11.63 -7.91
C ASP A 345 -9.93 10.92 -6.99
N ASP A 346 -10.62 9.90 -7.52
CA ASP A 346 -11.61 9.08 -6.84
C ASP A 346 -11.63 7.65 -7.41
N LEU A 347 -11.83 6.64 -6.56
CA LEU A 347 -11.92 5.24 -6.97
C LEU A 347 -13.22 4.94 -7.74
N LEU A 348 -14.33 5.61 -7.41
CA LEU A 348 -15.64 5.24 -7.91
C LEU A 348 -15.75 5.24 -9.46
N PRO A 349 -15.28 6.27 -10.19
CA PRO A 349 -15.33 6.27 -11.66
C PRO A 349 -14.56 5.12 -12.28
N LEU A 350 -13.39 4.78 -11.73
CA LEU A 350 -12.57 3.65 -12.19
C LEU A 350 -13.28 2.31 -11.95
N ALA A 351 -13.84 2.13 -10.75
CA ALA A 351 -14.58 0.92 -10.41
C ALA A 351 -15.82 0.73 -11.30
N LYS A 352 -16.56 1.81 -11.59
CA LYS A 352 -17.72 1.75 -12.51
C LYS A 352 -17.32 1.42 -13.94
N ALA A 353 -16.19 1.94 -14.42
CA ALA A 353 -15.71 1.68 -15.78
C ALA A 353 -15.33 0.19 -16.00
N LYS A 354 -14.87 -0.50 -14.95
CA LYS A 354 -14.43 -1.91 -15.02
C LYS A 354 -15.55 -2.92 -14.76
N MET A 355 -16.78 -2.46 -14.49
CA MET A 355 -17.91 -3.32 -14.13
C MET A 355 -19.08 -3.15 -15.12
N PRO A 356 -19.96 -4.15 -15.26
CA PRO A 356 -21.17 -4.01 -16.07
C PRO A 356 -22.01 -2.82 -15.60
N GLN A 357 -22.55 -2.03 -16.55
CA GLN A 357 -23.34 -0.84 -16.24
C GLN A 357 -24.57 -1.13 -15.35
N SER A 358 -25.16 -2.31 -15.47
CA SER A 358 -26.26 -2.77 -14.61
C SER A 358 -25.89 -2.88 -13.14
N TRP A 359 -24.60 -2.98 -12.81
CA TRP A 359 -24.10 -3.08 -11.43
C TRP A 359 -23.68 -1.72 -10.85
N ALA A 360 -23.78 -0.63 -11.61
CA ALA A 360 -23.32 0.70 -11.18
C ALA A 360 -23.87 1.16 -9.81
N PRO A 361 -25.15 0.93 -9.44
CA PRO A 361 -25.65 1.28 -8.10
C PRO A 361 -24.99 0.45 -6.98
N LEU A 362 -24.76 -0.84 -7.22
CA LEU A 362 -24.11 -1.74 -6.25
C LEU A 362 -22.63 -1.37 -6.08
N VAL A 363 -21.92 -1.12 -7.19
CA VAL A 363 -20.52 -0.67 -7.16
C VAL A 363 -20.40 0.64 -6.38
N GLU A 364 -21.31 1.58 -6.59
CA GLU A 364 -21.34 2.84 -5.85
C GLU A 364 -21.55 2.63 -4.35
N PHE A 365 -22.51 1.79 -3.96
CA PHE A 365 -22.74 1.44 -2.57
C PHE A 365 -21.49 0.83 -1.93
N ILE A 366 -20.86 -0.16 -2.58
CA ILE A 366 -19.68 -0.85 -2.05
C ILE A 366 -18.51 0.13 -1.89
N VAL A 367 -18.18 0.89 -2.93
CA VAL A 367 -17.06 1.83 -2.91
C VAL A 367 -17.29 2.90 -1.85
N ARG A 368 -18.44 3.58 -1.85
CA ARG A 368 -18.70 4.68 -0.90
C ARG A 368 -18.84 4.25 0.56
N THR A 369 -19.18 2.99 0.80
CA THR A 369 -19.37 2.49 2.17
C THR A 369 -18.11 1.85 2.74
N TYR A 370 -17.34 1.12 1.92
CA TYR A 370 -16.26 0.24 2.40
C TYR A 370 -14.89 0.56 1.83
N PHE A 371 -14.81 1.18 0.66
CA PHE A 371 -13.56 1.47 -0.05
C PHE A 371 -13.52 2.92 -0.56
N ASP A 372 -13.98 3.87 0.26
CA ASP A 372 -13.98 5.28 -0.13
C ASP A 372 -12.53 5.80 -0.10
N LEU A 373 -12.00 6.13 -1.28
CA LEU A 373 -10.65 6.66 -1.47
C LEU A 373 -10.72 8.10 -2.02
N PRO A 374 -10.98 9.10 -1.15
CA PRO A 374 -11.15 10.50 -1.54
C PRO A 374 -9.82 11.21 -1.79
N VAL A 375 -9.03 10.75 -2.77
CA VAL A 375 -7.66 11.21 -3.03
C VAL A 375 -7.61 12.72 -3.32
N ALA A 376 -8.52 13.24 -4.15
CA ALA A 376 -8.58 14.67 -4.44
C ALA A 376 -8.94 15.51 -3.20
N LEU A 377 -9.94 15.10 -2.40
CA LEU A 377 -10.32 15.85 -1.19
C LEU A 377 -9.18 15.90 -0.15
N GLN A 378 -8.38 14.83 -0.08
CA GLN A 378 -7.18 14.81 0.76
C GLN A 378 -6.10 15.75 0.22
N LEU A 379 -5.84 15.70 -1.09
CA LEU A 379 -4.85 16.56 -1.75
C LEU A 379 -5.18 18.05 -1.60
N GLU A 380 -6.47 18.42 -1.67
CA GLU A 380 -6.97 19.78 -1.47
C GLU A 380 -6.62 20.37 -0.10
N SER A 381 -6.43 19.52 0.91
CA SER A 381 -6.03 19.92 2.25
C SER A 381 -4.52 20.06 2.44
N TYR A 382 -3.72 19.77 1.41
CA TYR A 382 -2.26 19.88 1.43
C TYR A 382 -1.79 21.05 0.58
N THR A 383 -1.03 21.97 1.18
CA THR A 383 -0.55 23.21 0.55
C THR A 383 0.92 23.15 0.12
N GLY A 384 1.67 22.13 0.54
CA GLY A 384 3.10 22.00 0.24
C GLY A 384 3.41 21.61 -1.21
N PRO A 385 4.69 21.40 -1.55
CA PRO A 385 5.11 21.03 -2.90
C PRO A 385 4.50 19.70 -3.35
N VAL A 386 3.95 19.67 -4.57
CA VAL A 386 3.36 18.47 -5.19
C VAL A 386 3.64 18.43 -6.68
N VAL A 387 3.87 17.23 -7.21
CA VAL A 387 3.92 16.95 -8.66
C VAL A 387 3.09 15.71 -8.98
N LEU A 388 2.36 15.78 -10.08
CA LEU A 388 1.57 14.70 -10.67
C LEU A 388 2.31 14.17 -11.90
N ILE A 389 2.58 12.88 -11.95
CA ILE A 389 3.15 12.22 -13.12
C ILE A 389 2.00 11.49 -13.82
N ARG A 390 1.56 12.03 -14.96
CA ARG A 390 0.49 11.45 -15.77
C ARG A 390 1.09 10.53 -16.82
N ARG A 391 0.73 9.26 -16.76
CA ARG A 391 1.15 8.27 -17.75
C ARG A 391 0.24 8.33 -18.96
N THR A 392 0.80 8.59 -20.14
CA THR A 392 -0.02 8.90 -21.33
C THR A 392 -0.61 7.66 -21.99
N GLN A 393 -0.09 6.46 -21.72
CA GLN A 393 -0.60 5.18 -22.24
C GLN A 393 -1.21 4.31 -21.14
N ASP A 394 -1.62 4.92 -20.03
CA ASP A 394 -2.20 4.22 -18.89
C ASP A 394 -3.51 3.52 -19.28
N GLU A 395 -3.63 2.25 -18.89
CA GLU A 395 -4.78 1.39 -19.10
C GLU A 395 -5.60 1.15 -17.81
N MET A 396 -5.03 1.50 -16.66
CA MET A 396 -5.63 1.24 -15.35
C MET A 396 -6.37 2.46 -14.80
N ILE A 397 -5.85 3.65 -15.09
CA ILE A 397 -6.32 4.93 -14.52
C ILE A 397 -7.19 5.72 -15.52
N THR A 398 -7.66 5.05 -16.56
CA THR A 398 -8.58 5.58 -17.58
C THR A 398 -9.98 5.00 -17.40
N THR A 399 -11.01 5.77 -17.75
CA THR A 399 -12.41 5.29 -17.70
C THR A 399 -12.98 4.90 -19.07
N ASP A 400 -12.29 5.27 -20.15
CA ASP A 400 -12.59 4.82 -21.49
C ASP A 400 -11.38 4.03 -22.02
N GLU A 401 -11.50 2.71 -22.08
CA GLU A 401 -10.41 1.84 -22.57
C GLU A 401 -10.53 1.51 -24.06
N THR A 402 -11.73 1.68 -24.61
CA THR A 402 -12.07 1.28 -25.98
C THR A 402 -11.96 2.42 -26.98
N GLY A 403 -11.89 3.66 -26.48
CA GLY A 403 -11.67 4.85 -27.30
C GLY A 403 -10.29 4.91 -27.96
N THR A 404 -10.14 5.90 -28.82
CA THR A 404 -8.86 6.30 -29.42
C THR A 404 -7.85 6.72 -28.34
N ASP A 405 -6.56 6.79 -28.67
CA ASP A 405 -5.52 7.24 -27.73
C ASP A 405 -5.83 8.62 -27.11
N SER A 406 -6.46 9.51 -27.88
CA SER A 406 -6.88 10.83 -27.38
C SER A 406 -8.04 10.74 -26.39
N GLU A 407 -9.03 9.88 -26.63
CA GLU A 407 -10.16 9.66 -25.73
C GLU A 407 -9.72 8.97 -24.43
N ARG A 408 -8.86 7.95 -24.57
CA ARG A 408 -8.19 7.30 -23.43
C ARG A 408 -7.46 8.31 -22.57
N LEU A 409 -6.59 9.13 -23.17
CA LEU A 409 -5.83 10.15 -22.46
C LEU A 409 -6.73 11.20 -21.80
N ALA A 410 -7.80 11.62 -22.47
CA ALA A 410 -8.78 12.56 -21.90
C ALA A 410 -9.50 11.96 -20.69
N SER A 411 -9.77 10.65 -20.69
CA SER A 411 -10.41 9.91 -19.61
C SER A 411 -9.49 9.58 -18.42
N ASN A 412 -8.19 9.87 -18.51
CA ASN A 412 -7.23 9.60 -17.44
C ASN A 412 -7.57 10.40 -16.17
N ARG A 413 -7.75 9.73 -15.03
CA ARG A 413 -8.20 10.35 -13.78
C ARG A 413 -7.18 11.31 -13.15
N ALA A 414 -5.90 11.26 -13.53
CA ALA A 414 -4.93 12.27 -13.13
C ALA A 414 -5.32 13.67 -13.64
N ASN A 415 -6.03 13.76 -14.77
CA ASN A 415 -6.57 15.02 -15.31
C ASN A 415 -7.52 15.70 -14.32
N HIS A 416 -8.42 14.91 -13.71
CA HIS A 416 -9.35 15.42 -12.70
C HIS A 416 -8.63 15.84 -11.43
N LEU A 417 -7.60 15.08 -11.03
CA LEU A 417 -6.77 15.41 -9.88
C LEU A 417 -6.05 16.76 -10.07
N LEU A 418 -5.48 17.02 -11.26
CA LEU A 418 -4.88 18.32 -11.59
C LEU A 418 -5.90 19.46 -11.52
N LYS A 419 -7.07 19.28 -12.13
CA LYS A 419 -8.13 20.29 -12.09
C LYS A 419 -8.50 20.65 -10.66
N ARG A 420 -8.75 19.66 -9.80
CA ARG A 420 -9.09 19.87 -8.38
C ARG A 420 -7.97 20.59 -7.63
N LEU A 421 -6.71 20.23 -7.87
CA LEU A 421 -5.55 20.86 -7.26
C LEU A 421 -5.44 22.34 -7.63
N ILE A 422 -5.49 22.67 -8.93
CA ILE A 422 -5.33 24.06 -9.39
C ILE A 422 -6.53 24.91 -8.96
N LEU A 423 -7.76 24.40 -9.10
CA LEU A 423 -8.97 25.08 -8.66
C LEU A 423 -8.92 25.46 -7.17
N THR A 424 -8.41 24.55 -6.34
CA THR A 424 -8.39 24.76 -4.89
C THR A 424 -7.27 25.69 -4.44
N ARG A 425 -6.11 25.63 -5.09
CA ARG A 425 -4.97 26.50 -4.75
C ARG A 425 -5.08 27.91 -5.33
N HIS A 426 -5.78 28.06 -6.46
CA HIS A 426 -5.87 29.30 -7.20
C HIS A 426 -7.31 29.65 -7.59
N PRO A 427 -8.26 29.73 -6.63
CA PRO A 427 -9.68 29.89 -6.92
C PRO A 427 -9.99 31.16 -7.73
N LYS A 428 -9.27 32.26 -7.46
CA LYS A 428 -9.43 33.54 -8.17
C LYS A 428 -9.22 33.43 -9.68
N LEU A 429 -8.35 32.52 -10.15
CA LEU A 429 -8.12 32.33 -11.59
C LEU A 429 -9.34 31.74 -12.32
N PHE A 430 -10.28 31.14 -11.60
CA PHE A 430 -11.45 30.45 -12.16
C PHE A 430 -12.76 31.20 -11.98
N GLU A 431 -12.71 32.44 -11.48
CA GLU A 431 -13.86 33.35 -11.47
C GLU A 431 -14.14 33.92 -12.87
N HIS A 432 -13.13 33.95 -13.75
CA HIS A 432 -13.28 34.32 -15.16
C HIS A 432 -13.99 33.23 -15.98
N ARG A 433 -14.83 33.63 -16.96
CA ARG A 433 -15.47 32.67 -17.87
C ARG A 433 -14.43 31.90 -18.68
N GLY A 434 -14.52 30.57 -18.69
CA GLY A 434 -13.70 29.72 -19.56
C GLY A 434 -12.35 29.26 -18.98
N SER A 435 -11.98 29.63 -17.75
CA SER A 435 -10.72 29.19 -17.12
C SER A 435 -10.62 27.67 -16.95
N VAL A 436 -11.75 26.99 -16.68
CA VAL A 436 -11.78 25.51 -16.59
C VAL A 436 -11.48 24.89 -17.95
N SER A 437 -12.02 25.45 -19.04
CA SER A 437 -11.71 24.98 -20.40
C SER A 437 -10.25 25.20 -20.80
N MET A 438 -9.55 26.17 -20.21
CA MET A 438 -8.11 26.36 -20.46
C MET A 438 -7.29 25.17 -19.93
N VAL A 439 -7.62 24.67 -18.74
CA VAL A 439 -6.97 23.46 -18.20
C VAL A 439 -7.21 22.27 -19.14
N ASP A 440 -8.42 22.12 -19.67
CA ASP A 440 -8.77 21.08 -20.64
C ASP A 440 -8.00 21.19 -21.96
N ILE A 441 -7.87 22.41 -22.50
CA ILE A 441 -7.07 22.68 -23.70
C ILE A 441 -5.61 22.23 -23.49
N TRP A 442 -5.02 22.56 -22.33
CA TRP A 442 -3.65 22.14 -22.02
C TRP A 442 -3.52 20.63 -21.86
N LEU A 443 -4.49 19.99 -21.19
CA LEU A 443 -4.50 18.54 -20.96
C LEU A 443 -4.60 17.73 -22.25
N GLY A 444 -5.32 18.23 -23.26
CA GLY A 444 -5.42 17.65 -24.60
C GLY A 444 -4.31 18.04 -25.57
N ALA A 445 -3.48 19.03 -25.23
CA ALA A 445 -2.39 19.49 -26.09
C ALA A 445 -1.20 18.51 -26.09
N SER A 446 -0.57 18.36 -27.26
CA SER A 446 0.70 17.64 -27.43
C SER A 446 1.86 18.37 -26.75
N ALA A 447 2.98 17.66 -26.53
CA ALA A 447 4.20 18.25 -25.94
C ALA A 447 4.71 19.49 -26.71
N VAL A 448 4.60 19.47 -28.04
CA VAL A 448 4.98 20.61 -28.90
C VAL A 448 4.04 21.79 -28.68
N GLN A 449 2.73 21.56 -28.66
CA GLN A 449 1.73 22.60 -28.41
C GLN A 449 1.90 23.22 -27.02
N ARG A 450 2.12 22.40 -25.99
CA ARG A 450 2.40 22.89 -24.63
C ARG A 450 3.66 23.75 -24.56
N SER A 451 4.70 23.36 -25.29
CA SER A 451 5.93 24.17 -25.38
C SER A 451 5.69 25.52 -26.06
N MET A 452 4.81 25.57 -27.06
CA MET A 452 4.40 26.83 -27.70
C MET A 452 3.56 27.70 -26.77
N MET A 453 2.65 27.11 -25.98
CA MET A 453 1.81 27.81 -25.00
C MET A 453 2.59 28.50 -23.88
N LEU A 454 3.86 28.11 -23.66
CA LEU A 454 4.72 28.64 -22.60
C LEU A 454 5.77 29.66 -23.11
N LYS A 455 5.77 30.03 -24.40
CA LYS A 455 6.83 30.84 -25.03
C LYS A 455 6.96 32.25 -24.45
N ASP A 456 5.87 32.87 -24.00
CA ASP A 456 5.83 34.29 -23.62
C ASP A 456 5.95 34.52 -22.10
N PHE A 457 6.58 33.58 -21.38
CA PHE A 457 6.63 33.59 -19.92
C PHE A 457 7.67 34.56 -19.33
N PRO A 458 7.30 35.43 -18.37
CA PRO A 458 8.26 36.11 -17.50
C PRO A 458 8.80 35.14 -16.43
N ARG A 459 10.12 34.93 -16.40
CA ARG A 459 10.83 33.92 -15.57
C ARG A 459 10.60 33.98 -14.03
N GLN A 460 9.85 34.95 -13.51
CA GLN A 460 9.55 35.08 -12.08
C GLN A 460 8.05 35.32 -11.87
N LEU A 461 7.41 34.39 -11.13
CA LEU A 461 5.98 34.41 -10.78
C LEU A 461 5.68 35.33 -9.57
N SER A 462 6.66 36.13 -9.14
CA SER A 462 6.53 37.01 -7.97
C SER A 462 5.72 38.26 -8.32
N PHE A 463 4.60 38.45 -7.62
CA PHE A 463 3.69 39.61 -7.70
C PHE A 463 2.85 39.73 -8.98
N ILE A 464 2.13 38.66 -9.34
CA ILE A 464 1.04 38.80 -10.32
C ILE A 464 -0.25 39.15 -9.55
N ASP A 465 -0.75 40.37 -9.75
CA ASP A 465 -2.08 40.76 -9.29
C ASP A 465 -3.14 40.04 -10.13
N VAL A 466 -3.68 38.95 -9.58
CA VAL A 466 -4.63 38.06 -10.25
C VAL A 466 -5.93 38.79 -10.61
N GLU A 467 -6.28 39.88 -9.94
CA GLU A 467 -7.55 40.59 -10.12
C GLU A 467 -7.57 41.48 -11.37
N ASN A 468 -6.40 41.81 -11.94
CA ASN A 468 -6.26 42.71 -13.09
C ASN A 468 -5.69 42.02 -14.35
N LEU A 469 -5.74 40.69 -14.42
CA LEU A 469 -5.22 39.94 -15.56
C LEU A 469 -6.14 40.03 -16.78
N THR A 470 -5.55 40.20 -17.97
CA THR A 470 -6.28 39.98 -19.22
C THR A 470 -6.58 38.48 -19.40
N GLU A 471 -7.55 38.14 -20.25
CA GLU A 471 -7.89 36.73 -20.54
C GLU A 471 -6.67 35.93 -21.04
N GLU A 472 -5.82 36.55 -21.86
CA GLU A 472 -4.59 35.94 -22.39
C GLU A 472 -3.53 35.70 -21.31
N GLN A 473 -3.36 36.67 -20.39
CA GLN A 473 -2.45 36.51 -19.25
C GLN A 473 -2.94 35.45 -18.26
N CYS A 474 -4.26 35.39 -18.04
CA CYS A 474 -4.89 34.35 -17.22
C CYS A 474 -4.67 32.96 -17.83
N ALA A 475 -4.88 32.80 -19.15
CA ALA A 475 -4.63 31.55 -19.86
C ALA A 475 -3.16 31.11 -19.74
N THR A 476 -2.23 32.03 -19.97
CA THR A 476 -0.78 31.76 -19.88
C THR A 476 -0.39 31.32 -18.47
N LEU A 477 -0.93 31.98 -17.44
CA LEU A 477 -0.69 31.60 -16.05
C LEU A 477 -1.25 30.22 -15.72
N ILE A 478 -2.47 29.89 -16.19
CA ILE A 478 -3.07 28.56 -16.02
C ILE A 478 -2.18 27.49 -16.67
N TYR A 479 -1.70 27.72 -17.90
CA TYR A 479 -0.78 26.78 -18.58
C TYR A 479 0.53 26.58 -17.82
N CYS A 480 1.08 27.64 -17.22
CA CYS A 480 2.27 27.55 -16.38
C CYS A 480 2.02 26.72 -15.11
N LEU A 481 0.87 26.92 -14.46
CA LEU A 481 0.48 26.13 -13.30
C LEU A 481 0.29 24.65 -13.66
N CYS A 482 -0.34 24.35 -14.79
CA CYS A 482 -0.45 22.98 -15.31
C CYS A 482 0.93 22.35 -15.51
N ALA A 483 1.85 23.05 -16.18
CA ALA A 483 3.21 22.56 -16.41
C ALA A 483 4.05 22.42 -15.14
N LYS A 484 3.77 23.23 -14.10
CA LYS A 484 4.42 23.10 -12.79
C LYS A 484 3.94 21.87 -12.03
N TYR A 485 2.63 21.62 -12.06
CA TYR A 485 2.01 20.57 -11.25
C TYR A 485 1.95 19.20 -11.95
N MET A 486 2.02 19.14 -13.27
CA MET A 486 1.88 17.89 -14.01
C MET A 486 2.97 17.70 -15.05
N ILE A 487 3.56 16.50 -15.05
CA ILE A 487 4.53 16.02 -16.03
C ILE A 487 3.92 14.81 -16.73
N ASP A 488 4.06 14.72 -18.05
CA ASP A 488 3.67 13.55 -18.81
C ASP A 488 4.84 12.55 -18.89
N PHE A 489 4.52 11.27 -18.65
CA PHE A 489 5.43 10.15 -18.89
C PHE A 489 4.83 9.24 -19.96
N HIS A 490 5.56 9.07 -21.07
CA HIS A 490 5.11 8.22 -22.17
C HIS A 490 5.33 6.74 -21.86
N SER A 491 4.43 6.17 -21.07
CA SER A 491 4.47 4.77 -20.66
C SER A 491 3.08 4.23 -20.32
N ASN A 492 2.99 2.90 -20.24
CA ASN A 492 1.84 2.19 -19.64
C ASN A 492 1.88 2.28 -18.09
N HIS A 493 0.89 1.69 -17.43
CA HIS A 493 0.72 1.79 -15.97
C HIS A 493 1.88 1.18 -15.16
N ASN A 494 2.46 0.07 -15.62
CA ASN A 494 3.38 -0.77 -14.85
C ASN A 494 4.87 -0.55 -15.17
N THR A 495 5.20 0.24 -16.21
CA THR A 495 6.60 0.58 -16.51
C THR A 495 7.27 1.27 -15.31
N PRO A 496 8.46 0.87 -14.85
CA PRO A 496 9.16 1.59 -13.79
C PRO A 496 9.35 3.07 -14.15
N LEU A 497 9.18 3.96 -13.16
CA LEU A 497 9.38 5.39 -13.40
C LEU A 497 10.84 5.66 -13.78
N ASP A 498 11.04 6.39 -14.87
CA ASP A 498 12.37 6.88 -15.26
C ASP A 498 12.98 7.72 -14.11
N PRO A 499 14.18 7.38 -13.59
CA PRO A 499 14.84 8.15 -12.55
C PRO A 499 15.01 9.64 -12.88
N MET A 500 15.04 10.04 -14.16
CA MET A 500 15.07 11.44 -14.57
C MET A 500 13.78 12.19 -14.28
N LEU A 501 12.64 11.49 -14.18
CA LEU A 501 11.34 12.06 -13.86
C LEU A 501 11.04 12.09 -12.36
N PHE A 502 11.87 11.45 -11.53
CA PHE A 502 11.80 11.57 -10.07
C PHE A 502 12.38 12.92 -9.62
N ILE A 503 11.56 13.97 -9.73
CA ILE A 503 11.95 15.35 -9.40
C ILE A 503 11.19 15.78 -8.15
N ILE A 504 11.93 16.21 -7.12
CA ILE A 504 11.33 16.81 -5.91
C ILE A 504 10.86 18.22 -6.28
N PRO A 505 9.54 18.51 -6.27
CA PRO A 505 9.03 19.84 -6.60
C PRO A 505 9.47 20.89 -5.58
N VAL A 506 9.62 22.12 -6.04
CA VAL A 506 9.90 23.30 -5.20
C VAL A 506 8.61 24.04 -4.86
N PRO A 507 8.55 24.74 -3.71
CA PRO A 507 7.42 25.62 -3.36
C PRO A 507 7.10 26.64 -4.47
N LEU A 508 5.86 27.16 -4.45
CA LEU A 508 5.45 28.31 -5.27
C LEU A 508 5.94 29.62 -4.66
#